data_AF-A0A1F4VF63-F1
#
_entry.id   AF-A0A1F4VF63-F1
#
_cell.length_a   1.000
_cell.length_b   1.000
_cell.length_c   1.000
_cell.angle_alpha   90.00
_cell.angle_beta   90.00
_cell.angle_gamma   90.00
#
_symmetry.space_group_name_H-M   'P 1'
#
loop_
_entity.id
_entity.type
_entity.pdbx_description
1 polymer ?
#
loop_
_entity_poly.entity_id
_entity_poly.type
_entity_poly.pdbx_seq_one_letter_code
_entity_poly.pdbx_strand_id
1 'polypeptide(L)'
;MEEALNPIRNSILKTLAYRNVFSYPLTFHQLYTYVISESGFSFEEFKEALRNLLTEKIIFYEDGFFHLGSAVIEDRKRREEDSRKLLLKAQKISRILGANPFVKLIAVTGAVAAGNAVENDDIDVMVITTKDRLWLGRFFTVLMLKALNLYRTDKDAGGKICPNIFIDEENLEWGYAKNVYIAHEILLMQPVFDRGGYYFRFLNANRWSFEFLPHVKVKAKDEEFKSPERFFNFLITFEYLLMKLQLWYMQKRITNEITTDRLIHFRRDDHSSWILTSYEEGLKRLGVD
;
A
#
# COMPACT_ATOMS: atom_id res chain seq x y z
N MET A 1 -5.47 -24.03 29.66
CA MET A 1 -4.85 -24.41 28.37
C MET A 1 -5.76 -24.06 27.19
N GLU A 2 -7.09 -24.13 27.35
CA GLU A 2 -8.09 -23.74 26.34
C GLU A 2 -8.20 -22.20 26.13
N GLU A 3 -7.95 -21.39 27.17
CA GLU A 3 -8.02 -19.92 27.08
C GLU A 3 -6.85 -19.25 26.31
N ALA A 4 -5.67 -19.88 26.27
CA ALA A 4 -4.48 -19.32 25.60
C ALA A 4 -4.41 -19.64 24.09
N LEU A 5 -5.18 -20.63 23.63
CA LEU A 5 -5.31 -20.99 22.20
C LEU A 5 -6.30 -20.07 21.46
N ASN A 6 -7.12 -19.30 22.17
CA ASN A 6 -8.14 -18.41 21.64
C ASN A 6 -7.55 -17.19 20.87
N PRO A 7 -6.52 -16.47 21.37
CA PRO A 7 -6.02 -15.27 20.70
C PRO A 7 -5.30 -15.53 19.37
N ILE A 8 -4.47 -16.58 19.29
CA ILE A 8 -3.72 -16.91 18.06
C ILE A 8 -4.67 -17.45 17.00
N ARG A 9 -5.59 -18.33 17.39
CA ARG A 9 -6.67 -18.82 16.53
C ARG A 9 -7.45 -17.66 15.92
N ASN A 10 -7.91 -16.72 16.75
CA ASN A 10 -8.66 -15.56 16.29
C ASN A 10 -7.82 -14.66 15.39
N SER A 11 -6.52 -14.51 15.66
CA SER A 11 -5.60 -13.74 14.81
C SER A 11 -5.44 -14.36 13.42
N ILE A 12 -5.34 -15.69 13.32
CA ILE A 12 -5.30 -16.41 12.03
C ILE A 12 -6.62 -16.20 11.28
N LEU A 13 -7.76 -16.37 11.95
CA LEU A 13 -9.07 -16.19 11.34
C LEU A 13 -9.33 -14.74 10.91
N LYS A 14 -8.95 -13.76 11.73
CA LYS A 14 -8.97 -12.32 11.40
C LYS A 14 -8.17 -12.04 10.13
N THR A 15 -6.97 -12.63 10.03
CA THR A 15 -6.10 -12.46 8.86
C THR A 15 -6.70 -13.06 7.60
N LEU A 16 -7.20 -14.29 7.68
CA LEU A 16 -7.82 -14.96 6.53
C LEU A 16 -9.14 -14.29 6.13
N ALA A 17 -9.96 -13.82 7.07
CA ALA A 17 -11.18 -13.08 6.81
C ALA A 17 -10.90 -11.77 6.07
N TYR A 18 -9.90 -11.01 6.52
CA TYR A 18 -9.48 -9.78 5.85
C TYR A 18 -9.03 -10.06 4.41
N ARG A 19 -8.19 -11.08 4.21
CA ARG A 19 -7.68 -11.44 2.87
C ARG A 19 -8.75 -12.05 1.96
N ASN A 20 -9.78 -12.66 2.53
CA ASN A 20 -10.92 -13.17 1.79
C ASN A 20 -11.73 -12.05 1.11
N VAL A 21 -11.76 -10.83 1.66
CA VAL A 21 -12.38 -9.65 1.01
C VAL A 21 -11.79 -9.40 -0.38
N PHE A 22 -10.51 -9.76 -0.58
CA PHE A 22 -9.78 -9.56 -1.83
C PHE A 22 -9.64 -10.84 -2.67
N SER A 23 -10.29 -11.93 -2.27
CA SER A 23 -10.11 -13.28 -2.82
C SER A 23 -8.63 -13.68 -2.90
N TYR A 24 -7.88 -13.43 -1.81
CA TYR A 24 -6.43 -13.60 -1.76
C TYR A 24 -6.00 -14.71 -0.78
N PRO A 25 -5.92 -15.97 -1.23
CA PRO A 25 -5.28 -17.05 -0.47
C PRO A 25 -3.85 -16.69 -0.09
N LEU A 26 -3.43 -17.11 1.11
CA LEU A 26 -2.11 -16.77 1.66
C LEU A 26 -1.20 -17.98 1.71
N THR A 27 0.07 -17.79 1.35
CA THR A 27 1.10 -18.77 1.73
C THR A 27 1.32 -18.74 3.24
N PHE A 28 1.96 -19.78 3.81
CA PHE A 28 2.34 -19.78 5.23
C PHE A 28 3.14 -18.52 5.61
N HIS A 29 4.13 -18.15 4.78
CA HIS A 29 4.96 -16.98 5.04
C HIS A 29 4.14 -15.69 5.08
N GLN A 30 3.20 -15.51 4.16
CA GLN A 30 2.34 -14.33 4.12
C GLN A 30 1.38 -14.30 5.32
N LEU A 31 0.78 -15.45 5.65
CA LEU A 31 -0.15 -15.59 6.78
C LEU A 31 0.54 -15.30 8.13
N TYR A 32 1.77 -15.77 8.32
CA TYR A 32 2.56 -15.47 9.52
C TYR A 32 3.04 -14.01 9.54
N THR A 33 3.58 -13.50 8.42
CA THR A 33 4.18 -12.16 8.37
C THR A 33 3.15 -11.05 8.53
N TYR A 34 1.98 -11.20 7.89
CA TYR A 34 0.90 -10.22 7.90
C TYR A 34 -0.25 -10.66 8.81
N VAL A 35 0.05 -11.36 9.90
CA VAL A 35 -0.96 -11.74 10.89
C VAL A 35 -1.54 -10.49 11.56
N ILE A 36 -2.87 -10.36 11.53
CA ILE A 36 -3.63 -9.33 12.23
C ILE A 36 -3.74 -9.73 13.70
N SER A 37 -3.05 -9.02 14.57
CA SER A 37 -2.99 -9.33 16.00
C SER A 37 -2.52 -8.14 16.83
N GLU A 38 -2.88 -8.11 18.11
CA GLU A 38 -2.42 -7.08 19.05
C GLU A 38 -0.99 -7.30 19.55
N SER A 39 -0.47 -8.53 19.42
CA SER A 39 0.86 -8.90 19.90
C SER A 39 1.50 -10.00 19.05
N GLY A 40 2.83 -10.11 19.15
CA GLY A 40 3.60 -11.14 18.47
C GLY A 40 3.42 -12.52 19.12
N PHE A 41 3.61 -13.58 18.33
CA PHE A 41 3.52 -14.98 18.78
C PHE A 41 4.78 -15.73 18.37
N SER A 42 5.12 -16.79 19.10
CA SER A 42 6.19 -17.67 18.65
C SER A 42 5.78 -18.43 17.39
N PHE A 43 6.78 -18.84 16.61
CA PHE A 43 6.57 -19.60 15.39
C PHE A 43 5.88 -20.94 15.66
N GLU A 44 6.23 -21.62 16.78
CA GLU A 44 5.67 -22.92 17.12
C GLU A 44 4.21 -22.83 17.59
N GLU A 45 3.87 -21.86 18.44
CA GLU A 45 2.47 -21.64 18.86
C GLU A 45 1.57 -21.32 17.67
N PHE A 46 2.07 -20.49 16.74
CA PHE A 46 1.35 -20.18 15.51
C PHE A 46 1.09 -21.42 14.65
N LYS A 47 2.11 -22.26 14.50
CA LYS A 47 2.05 -23.50 13.71
C LYS A 47 1.09 -24.51 14.32
N GLU A 48 1.05 -24.62 15.64
CA GLU A 48 0.11 -25.46 16.37
C GLU A 48 -1.34 -24.99 16.16
N ALA A 49 -1.62 -23.70 16.40
CA ALA A 49 -2.95 -23.13 16.18
C ALA A 49 -3.43 -23.30 14.74
N LEU A 50 -2.54 -23.11 13.76
CA LEU A 50 -2.83 -23.30 12.34
C LEU A 50 -3.19 -24.75 12.00
N ARG A 51 -2.49 -25.73 12.59
CA ARG A 51 -2.78 -27.16 12.42
C ARG A 51 -4.14 -27.52 13.00
N ASN A 52 -4.47 -27.02 14.18
CA ASN A 52 -5.76 -27.28 14.82
C ASN A 52 -6.91 -26.76 13.95
N LEU A 53 -6.80 -25.54 13.43
CA LEU A 53 -7.80 -24.96 12.50
C LEU A 53 -8.00 -25.79 11.22
N LEU A 54 -6.93 -26.40 10.69
CA LEU A 54 -7.03 -27.33 9.55
C LEU A 54 -7.71 -28.65 9.94
N THR A 55 -7.36 -29.23 11.09
CA THR A 55 -7.98 -30.47 11.58
C THR A 55 -9.48 -30.30 11.86
N GLU A 56 -9.86 -29.14 12.39
CA GLU A 56 -11.25 -28.75 12.63
C GLU A 56 -12.00 -28.38 11.33
N LYS A 57 -11.32 -28.31 10.18
CA LYS A 57 -11.85 -27.91 8.87
C LYS A 57 -12.50 -26.52 8.87
N ILE A 58 -12.02 -25.63 9.74
CA ILE A 58 -12.43 -24.22 9.77
C ILE A 58 -11.73 -23.44 8.64
N ILE A 59 -10.49 -23.82 8.35
CA ILE A 59 -9.71 -23.28 7.24
C ILE A 59 -9.28 -24.42 6.31
N PHE A 60 -8.91 -24.06 5.08
CA PHE A 60 -8.52 -25.00 4.03
C PHE A 60 -7.11 -24.69 3.55
N TYR A 61 -6.41 -25.74 3.11
CA TYR A 61 -5.07 -25.65 2.54
C TYR A 61 -5.03 -26.40 1.22
N GLU A 62 -4.75 -25.69 0.13
CA GLU A 62 -4.69 -26.23 -1.23
C GLU A 62 -3.52 -25.55 -1.98
N ASP A 63 -2.72 -26.35 -2.68
CA ASP A 63 -1.66 -25.83 -3.57
C ASP A 63 -0.67 -24.84 -2.94
N GLY A 64 -0.42 -24.96 -1.63
CA GLY A 64 0.48 -24.06 -0.89
C GLY A 64 -0.19 -22.86 -0.23
N PHE A 65 -1.52 -22.74 -0.33
CA PHE A 65 -2.26 -21.59 0.15
C PHE A 65 -3.33 -21.93 1.18
N PHE A 66 -3.46 -21.06 2.19
CA PHE A 66 -4.49 -21.09 3.22
C PHE A 66 -5.64 -20.13 2.87
N HIS A 67 -6.88 -20.58 3.05
CA HIS A 67 -8.09 -19.81 2.74
C HIS A 67 -9.33 -20.29 3.52
N LEU A 68 -10.45 -19.56 3.40
CA LEU A 68 -11.74 -19.86 4.05
C LEU A 68 -12.72 -20.63 3.14
N GLY A 69 -12.23 -21.29 2.08
CA GLY A 69 -13.04 -22.14 1.21
C GLY A 69 -13.67 -21.49 -0.04
N SER A 70 -13.65 -20.16 -0.16
CA SER A 70 -14.26 -19.45 -1.31
C SER A 70 -13.28 -18.99 -2.40
N ALA A 71 -12.01 -19.35 -2.30
CA ALA A 71 -10.96 -18.78 -3.14
C ALA A 71 -10.56 -19.71 -4.30
N VAL A 72 -10.22 -19.10 -5.44
CA VAL A 72 -9.74 -19.81 -6.64
C VAL A 72 -8.22 -19.69 -6.70
N ILE A 73 -7.51 -20.79 -6.47
CA ILE A 73 -6.03 -20.78 -6.37
C ILE A 73 -5.37 -20.38 -7.70
N GLU A 74 -5.96 -20.78 -8.83
CA GLU A 74 -5.42 -20.44 -10.15
C GLU A 74 -5.46 -18.92 -10.43
N ASP A 75 -6.53 -18.25 -9.97
CA ASP A 75 -6.61 -16.79 -10.03
C ASP A 75 -5.52 -16.14 -9.17
N ARG A 76 -5.26 -16.70 -7.98
CA ARG A 76 -4.20 -16.22 -7.08
C ARG A 76 -2.82 -16.32 -7.72
N LYS A 77 -2.50 -17.42 -8.41
CA LYS A 77 -1.22 -17.59 -9.13
C LYS A 77 -1.11 -16.60 -10.31
N ARG A 78 -2.18 -16.46 -11.10
CA ARG A 78 -2.23 -15.52 -12.24
C ARG A 78 -2.00 -14.07 -11.79
N ARG A 79 -2.73 -13.62 -10.76
CA ARG A 79 -2.65 -12.25 -10.25
C ARG A 79 -1.27 -11.89 -9.70
N GLU A 80 -0.57 -12.84 -9.09
CA GLU A 80 0.80 -12.63 -8.62
C GLU A 80 1.79 -12.44 -9.76
N GLU A 81 1.65 -13.24 -10.82
CA GLU A 81 2.47 -13.08 -12.02
C GLU A 81 2.19 -11.75 -12.73
N ASP A 82 0.93 -11.34 -12.83
CA ASP A 82 0.57 -10.04 -13.42
C ASP A 82 1.06 -8.87 -12.55
N SER A 83 0.90 -8.95 -11.23
CA SER A 83 1.46 -7.98 -10.29
C SER A 83 2.98 -7.86 -10.44
N ARG A 84 3.69 -8.99 -10.59
CA ARG A 84 5.14 -9.01 -10.79
C ARG A 84 5.55 -8.30 -12.08
N LYS A 85 4.84 -8.54 -13.19
CA LYS A 85 5.09 -7.85 -14.47
C LYS A 85 4.87 -6.33 -14.34
N LEU A 86 3.78 -5.92 -13.71
CA LEU A 86 3.44 -4.51 -13.48
C LEU A 86 4.45 -3.83 -12.55
N LEU A 87 4.89 -4.51 -11.48
CA LEU A 87 5.92 -4.01 -10.57
C LEU A 87 7.27 -3.82 -11.27
N LEU A 88 7.70 -4.78 -12.10
CA LEU A 88 8.92 -4.65 -12.90
C LEU A 88 8.83 -3.47 -13.89
N LYS A 89 7.66 -3.23 -14.48
CA LYS A 89 7.40 -2.05 -15.32
C LYS A 89 7.54 -0.76 -14.50
N ALA A 90 6.92 -0.70 -13.32
CA ALA A 90 7.01 0.45 -12.43
C ALA A 90 8.45 0.75 -11.99
N GLN A 91 9.24 -0.28 -11.67
CA GLN A 91 10.67 -0.12 -11.32
C GLN A 91 11.47 0.53 -12.45
N LYS A 92 11.26 0.09 -13.71
CA LYS A 92 11.94 0.68 -14.87
C LYS A 92 11.55 2.15 -15.06
N ILE A 93 10.27 2.47 -14.97
CA ILE A 93 9.77 3.83 -15.16
C ILE A 93 10.20 4.75 -14.01
N SER A 94 10.22 4.23 -12.78
CA SER A 94 10.60 5.01 -11.59
C SER A 94 12.05 5.49 -11.63
N ARG A 95 12.96 4.78 -12.32
CA ARG A 95 14.32 5.28 -12.59
C ARG A 95 14.32 6.53 -13.46
N ILE A 96 13.44 6.61 -14.45
CA ILE A 96 13.28 7.80 -15.30
C ILE A 96 12.66 8.92 -14.49
N LEU A 97 11.57 8.64 -13.76
CA LEU A 97 10.90 9.62 -12.90
C LEU A 97 11.82 10.15 -11.79
N GLY A 98 12.79 9.36 -11.34
CA GLY A 98 13.83 9.77 -10.39
C GLY A 98 14.75 10.90 -10.89
N ALA A 99 14.75 11.21 -12.19
CA ALA A 99 15.41 12.41 -12.71
C ALA A 99 14.72 13.72 -12.26
N ASN A 100 13.45 13.64 -11.81
CA ASN A 100 12.77 14.76 -11.18
C ASN A 100 13.48 15.11 -9.86
N PRO A 101 14.10 16.30 -9.73
CA PRO A 101 14.89 16.66 -8.56
C PRO A 101 14.03 16.80 -7.28
N PHE A 102 12.72 17.02 -7.44
CA PHE A 102 11.81 17.17 -6.33
C PHE A 102 11.33 15.83 -5.76
N VAL A 103 11.53 14.71 -6.45
CA VAL A 103 11.08 13.38 -6.00
C VAL A 103 12.12 12.74 -5.08
N LYS A 104 11.67 12.31 -3.91
CA LYS A 104 12.46 11.60 -2.88
C LYS A 104 12.16 10.11 -2.82
N LEU A 105 10.89 9.74 -2.91
CA LEU A 105 10.42 8.34 -2.94
C LEU A 105 9.40 8.17 -4.05
N ILE A 106 9.41 7.02 -4.71
CA ILE A 106 8.28 6.47 -5.46
C ILE A 106 8.05 5.05 -4.93
N ALA A 107 6.83 4.79 -4.43
CA ALA A 107 6.41 3.48 -3.97
C ALA A 107 5.13 3.06 -4.71
N VAL A 108 5.09 1.82 -5.17
CA VAL A 108 3.88 1.21 -5.72
C VAL A 108 2.95 0.85 -4.57
N THR A 109 1.66 1.14 -4.71
CA THR A 109 0.59 0.87 -3.72
C THR A 109 -0.54 0.03 -4.34
N GLY A 110 -1.61 -0.23 -3.58
CA GLY A 110 -2.80 -0.92 -4.07
C GLY A 110 -2.56 -2.36 -4.51
N ALA A 111 -3.38 -2.84 -5.47
CA ALA A 111 -3.41 -4.25 -5.87
C ALA A 111 -2.06 -4.77 -6.40
N VAL A 112 -1.33 -3.95 -7.15
CA VAL A 112 0.00 -4.31 -7.67
C VAL A 112 0.99 -4.54 -6.54
N ALA A 113 1.02 -3.66 -5.54
CA ALA A 113 1.89 -3.80 -4.37
C ALA A 113 1.51 -5.00 -3.50
N ALA A 114 0.20 -5.25 -3.35
CA ALA A 114 -0.34 -6.38 -2.62
C ALA A 114 -0.19 -7.73 -3.35
N GLY A 115 0.30 -7.74 -4.58
CA GLY A 115 0.47 -8.96 -5.38
C GLY A 115 -0.84 -9.57 -5.88
N ASN A 116 -1.90 -8.76 -6.00
CA ASN A 116 -3.27 -9.18 -6.35
C ASN A 116 -3.85 -8.44 -7.57
N ALA A 117 -3.02 -7.80 -8.38
CA ALA A 117 -3.46 -7.12 -9.61
C ALA A 117 -3.95 -8.12 -10.66
N VAL A 118 -4.92 -7.72 -11.48
CA VAL A 118 -5.31 -8.45 -12.69
C VAL A 118 -4.56 -7.91 -13.91
N GLU A 119 -4.63 -8.66 -15.01
CA GLU A 119 -3.98 -8.27 -16.26
C GLU A 119 -4.43 -6.87 -16.70
N ASN A 120 -3.45 -6.02 -17.01
CA ASN A 120 -3.66 -4.63 -17.39
C ASN A 120 -4.30 -3.74 -16.32
N ASP A 121 -4.23 -4.09 -15.04
CA ASP A 121 -4.46 -3.08 -14.00
C ASP A 121 -3.52 -1.89 -14.17
N ASP A 122 -3.96 -0.72 -13.73
CA ASP A 122 -3.08 0.41 -13.59
C ASP A 122 -2.16 0.26 -12.38
N ILE A 123 -1.12 1.09 -12.34
CA ILE A 123 -0.10 1.04 -11.31
C ILE A 123 -0.21 2.29 -10.46
N ASP A 124 -0.87 2.16 -9.31
CA ASP A 124 -0.93 3.20 -8.30
C ASP A 124 0.46 3.44 -7.68
N VAL A 125 0.86 4.70 -7.61
CA VAL A 125 2.12 5.11 -7.00
C VAL A 125 1.94 6.28 -6.04
N MET A 126 2.51 6.10 -4.85
CA MET A 126 2.77 7.16 -3.89
C MET A 126 4.13 7.80 -4.17
N VAL A 127 4.17 9.13 -4.15
CA VAL A 127 5.38 9.93 -4.37
C VAL A 127 5.63 10.82 -3.16
N ILE A 128 6.81 10.71 -2.55
CA ILE A 128 7.27 11.69 -1.55
C ILE A 128 8.11 12.73 -2.26
N THR A 129 7.81 13.99 -1.98
CA THR A 129 8.45 15.16 -2.57
C THR A 129 9.31 15.90 -1.57
N THR A 130 10.23 16.71 -2.10
CA THR A 130 11.06 17.61 -1.30
C THR A 130 10.19 18.71 -0.69
N LYS A 131 10.62 19.24 0.45
CA LYS A 131 9.90 20.26 1.22
C LYS A 131 9.47 21.43 0.35
N ASP A 132 8.19 21.78 0.46
CA ASP A 132 7.51 22.87 -0.23
C ASP A 132 7.61 22.75 -1.77
N ARG A 133 7.72 21.53 -2.31
CA ARG A 133 7.86 21.25 -3.77
C ARG A 133 6.89 20.18 -4.25
N LEU A 134 5.77 20.01 -3.55
CA LEU A 134 4.77 19.00 -3.88
C LEU A 134 4.17 19.20 -5.28
N TRP A 135 3.74 20.42 -5.61
CA TRP A 135 3.10 20.77 -6.87
C TRP A 135 4.08 20.83 -8.03
N LEU A 136 5.31 21.29 -7.82
CA LEU A 136 6.41 21.16 -8.78
C LEU A 136 6.75 19.69 -9.04
N GLY A 137 6.90 18.90 -7.98
CA GLY A 137 7.15 17.47 -8.04
C GLY A 137 6.05 16.75 -8.83
N ARG A 138 4.78 17.05 -8.53
CA ARG A 138 3.64 16.55 -9.28
C ARG A 138 3.67 16.98 -10.75
N PHE A 139 3.86 18.26 -11.03
CA PHE A 139 3.84 18.80 -12.38
C PHE A 139 4.83 18.07 -13.29
N PHE A 140 6.09 17.96 -12.86
CA PHE A 140 7.12 17.29 -13.66
C PHE A 140 6.87 15.78 -13.76
N THR A 141 6.44 15.12 -12.68
CA THR A 141 6.09 13.69 -12.73
C THR A 141 4.97 13.42 -13.74
N VAL A 142 3.89 14.21 -13.71
CA VAL A 142 2.78 14.08 -14.65
C VAL A 142 3.21 14.41 -16.08
N LEU A 143 4.01 15.45 -16.27
CA LEU A 143 4.53 15.85 -17.59
C LEU A 143 5.39 14.72 -18.20
N MET A 144 6.30 14.15 -17.42
CA MET A 144 7.14 13.02 -17.84
C MET A 144 6.30 11.79 -18.18
N LEU A 145 5.34 11.43 -17.33
CA LEU A 145 4.43 10.31 -17.59
C LEU A 145 3.61 10.52 -18.88
N LYS A 146 3.11 11.74 -19.12
CA LYS A 146 2.37 12.06 -20.35
C LYS A 146 3.27 12.02 -21.59
N ALA A 147 4.49 12.56 -21.50
CA ALA A 147 5.45 12.53 -22.60
C ALA A 147 5.83 11.10 -23.01
N LEU A 148 5.85 10.18 -22.04
CA LEU A 148 6.10 8.75 -22.27
C LEU A 148 4.83 7.94 -22.64
N ASN A 149 3.66 8.59 -22.71
CA ASN A 149 2.36 7.94 -22.87
C ASN A 149 2.08 6.87 -21.79
N LEU A 150 2.51 7.12 -20.55
CA LEU A 150 2.38 6.23 -19.39
C LEU A 150 1.45 6.78 -18.31
N TYR A 151 0.90 7.98 -18.48
CA TYR A 151 -0.04 8.56 -17.52
C TYR A 151 -1.43 7.92 -17.63
N ARG A 152 -1.99 7.44 -16.51
CA ARG A 152 -3.35 6.87 -16.46
C ARG A 152 -4.40 7.93 -16.81
N THR A 153 -5.35 7.56 -17.67
CA THR A 153 -6.59 8.32 -17.88
C THR A 153 -7.81 7.40 -17.80
N ASP A 154 -9.00 7.96 -17.68
CA ASP A 154 -10.25 7.16 -17.59
C ASP A 154 -10.50 6.34 -18.86
N LYS A 155 -9.95 6.77 -19.99
CA LYS A 155 -10.05 6.07 -21.28
C LYS A 155 -8.92 5.07 -21.52
N ASP A 156 -7.83 5.19 -20.78
CA ASP A 156 -6.60 4.43 -20.97
C ASP A 156 -5.91 4.26 -19.61
N ALA A 157 -6.31 3.22 -18.89
CA ALA A 157 -5.75 2.87 -17.59
C ALA A 157 -4.72 1.71 -17.69
N GLY A 158 -4.82 0.90 -18.73
CA GLY A 158 -4.16 -0.40 -18.81
C GLY A 158 -2.64 -0.35 -18.67
N GLY A 159 -2.11 -0.86 -17.55
CA GLY A 159 -0.68 -0.84 -17.25
C GLY A 159 -0.06 0.57 -17.22
N LYS A 160 -0.87 1.62 -17.08
CA LYS A 160 -0.43 3.02 -16.95
C LYS A 160 -0.13 3.31 -15.49
N ILE A 161 0.64 4.36 -15.23
CA ILE A 161 0.94 4.81 -13.88
C ILE A 161 -0.10 5.85 -13.45
N CYS A 162 -0.68 5.60 -12.28
CA CYS A 162 -1.56 6.50 -11.57
C CYS A 162 -0.81 7.08 -10.37
N PRO A 163 -0.28 8.31 -10.46
CA PRO A 163 0.33 8.96 -9.31
C PRO A 163 -0.77 9.48 -8.38
N ASN A 164 -1.35 8.56 -7.61
CA ASN A 164 -2.56 8.74 -6.80
C ASN A 164 -2.29 9.49 -5.48
N ILE A 165 -1.05 9.43 -4.97
CA ILE A 165 -0.68 10.08 -3.71
C ILE A 165 0.61 10.87 -3.90
N PHE A 166 0.61 12.15 -3.52
CA PHE A 166 1.80 12.97 -3.34
C PHE A 166 1.86 13.49 -1.91
N ILE A 167 3.00 13.31 -1.25
CA ILE A 167 3.24 13.73 0.13
C ILE A 167 4.48 14.63 0.16
N ASP A 168 4.43 15.71 0.93
CA ASP A 168 5.61 16.51 1.27
C ASP A 168 6.46 15.79 2.34
N GLU A 169 7.78 15.88 2.25
CA GLU A 169 8.67 15.25 3.25
C GLU A 169 8.49 15.75 4.69
N GLU A 170 7.89 16.91 4.92
CA GLU A 170 7.54 17.39 6.26
C GLU A 170 6.18 16.88 6.75
N ASN A 171 5.44 16.11 5.93
CA ASN A 171 4.09 15.62 6.20
C ASN A 171 3.96 14.10 6.04
N LEU A 172 4.95 13.34 6.54
CA LEU A 172 5.03 11.90 6.34
C LEU A 172 4.00 11.07 7.12
N GLU A 173 3.43 11.61 8.19
CA GLU A 173 2.40 10.89 8.96
C GLU A 173 1.10 10.81 8.15
N TRP A 174 0.48 9.63 8.14
CA TRP A 174 -0.80 9.42 7.48
C TRP A 174 -1.91 10.20 8.20
N GLY A 175 -2.49 11.18 7.52
CA GLY A 175 -3.43 12.15 8.11
C GLY A 175 -4.88 11.69 8.29
N TYR A 176 -5.19 10.40 8.14
CA TYR A 176 -6.57 9.88 8.23
C TYR A 176 -6.69 8.71 9.21
N ALA A 177 -7.88 8.11 9.26
CA ALA A 177 -8.20 6.98 10.12
C ALA A 177 -7.12 5.88 10.08
N LYS A 178 -6.60 5.55 11.26
CA LYS A 178 -5.64 4.49 11.49
C LYS A 178 -6.42 3.19 11.71
N ASN A 179 -6.46 2.34 10.69
CA ASN A 179 -7.20 1.08 10.72
C ASN A 179 -6.42 -0.02 10.01
N VAL A 180 -6.91 -1.26 10.11
CA VAL A 180 -6.25 -2.44 9.55
C VAL A 180 -6.05 -2.38 8.04
N TYR A 181 -6.96 -1.74 7.30
CA TYR A 181 -6.84 -1.58 5.86
C TYR A 181 -5.68 -0.64 5.51
N ILE A 182 -5.63 0.54 6.13
CA ILE A 182 -4.53 1.49 5.91
C ILE A 182 -3.19 0.92 6.40
N ALA A 183 -3.17 0.16 7.50
CA ALA A 183 -1.97 -0.52 7.96
C ALA A 183 -1.41 -1.48 6.90
N HIS A 184 -2.28 -2.23 6.22
CA HIS A 184 -1.87 -3.07 5.08
C HIS A 184 -1.40 -2.26 3.89
N GLU A 185 -2.10 -1.20 3.49
CA GLU A 185 -1.67 -0.32 2.39
C GLU A 185 -0.26 0.24 2.66
N ILE A 186 0.02 0.62 3.90
CA ILE A 186 1.33 1.13 4.31
C ILE A 186 2.40 0.05 4.29
N LEU A 187 2.12 -1.13 4.86
CA LEU A 187 3.14 -2.18 5.06
C LEU A 187 3.34 -3.08 3.84
N LEU A 188 2.41 -3.08 2.88
CA LEU A 188 2.55 -3.81 1.61
C LEU A 188 3.17 -2.98 0.49
N MET A 189 3.27 -1.66 0.64
CA MET A 189 3.80 -0.81 -0.42
C MET A 189 5.21 -1.24 -0.84
N GLN A 190 5.49 -1.10 -2.13
CA GLN A 190 6.76 -1.54 -2.71
C GLN A 190 7.58 -0.32 -3.13
N PRO A 191 8.61 0.09 -2.37
CA PRO A 191 9.47 1.19 -2.78
C PRO A 191 10.25 0.80 -4.05
N VAL A 192 10.02 1.53 -5.14
CA VAL A 192 10.64 1.28 -6.45
C VAL A 192 11.70 2.31 -6.83
N PHE A 193 11.74 3.42 -6.09
CA PHE A 193 12.78 4.43 -6.14
C PHE A 193 12.84 5.13 -4.77
N ASP A 194 14.00 5.21 -4.15
CA ASP A 194 14.22 5.93 -2.88
C ASP A 194 15.58 6.63 -2.93
N ARG A 195 15.62 7.92 -2.60
CA ARG A 195 16.85 8.67 -2.36
C ARG A 195 16.84 9.31 -0.98
N GLY A 196 17.72 8.84 -0.09
CA GLY A 196 17.85 9.39 1.26
C GLY A 196 16.99 8.69 2.33
N GLY A 197 16.54 7.47 2.04
CA GLY A 197 15.89 6.56 2.98
C GLY A 197 14.48 6.98 3.36
N TYR A 198 13.73 7.61 2.45
CA TYR A 198 12.40 8.15 2.75
C TYR A 198 11.35 7.06 2.97
N TYR A 199 11.55 5.86 2.43
CA TYR A 199 10.69 4.72 2.75
C TYR A 199 10.71 4.44 4.26
N PHE A 200 11.90 4.36 4.85
CA PHE A 200 12.04 4.11 6.29
C PHE A 200 11.57 5.29 7.15
N ARG A 201 11.77 6.54 6.70
CA ARG A 201 11.21 7.71 7.38
C ARG A 201 9.69 7.70 7.37
N PHE A 202 9.08 7.32 6.25
CA PHE A 202 7.64 7.19 6.12
C PHE A 202 7.08 6.07 7.02
N LEU A 203 7.71 4.90 7.03
CA LEU A 203 7.35 3.82 7.96
C LEU A 203 7.52 4.26 9.43
N ASN A 204 8.56 5.03 9.73
CA ASN A 204 8.81 5.55 11.07
C ASN A 204 7.73 6.54 11.52
N ALA A 205 7.30 7.44 10.64
CA ALA A 205 6.19 8.35 10.90
C ALA A 205 4.85 7.60 11.08
N ASN A 206 4.74 6.39 10.52
CA ASN A 206 3.55 5.55 10.55
C ASN A 206 3.74 4.25 11.34
N ARG A 207 4.52 4.29 12.43
CA ARG A 207 4.80 3.13 13.29
C ARG A 207 3.54 2.45 13.84
N TRP A 208 2.46 3.20 14.00
CA TRP A 208 1.15 2.68 14.39
C TRP A 208 0.68 1.53 13.47
N SER A 209 1.10 1.48 12.21
CA SER A 209 0.73 0.40 11.28
C SER A 209 1.23 -0.98 11.74
N PHE A 210 2.36 -1.02 12.45
CA PHE A 210 2.93 -2.25 13.01
C PHE A 210 2.16 -2.79 14.20
N GLU A 211 1.35 -1.96 14.87
CA GLU A 211 0.47 -2.40 15.97
C GLU A 211 -0.66 -3.31 15.47
N PHE A 212 -1.03 -3.20 14.18
CA PHE A 212 -1.99 -4.11 13.53
C PHE A 212 -1.32 -5.39 12.99
N LEU A 213 -0.03 -5.32 12.66
CA LEU A 213 0.72 -6.36 11.94
C LEU A 213 2.10 -6.60 12.61
N PRO A 214 2.14 -7.10 13.85
CA PRO A 214 3.35 -7.11 14.69
C PRO A 214 4.47 -8.02 14.21
N HIS A 215 4.20 -8.92 13.25
CA HIS A 215 5.20 -9.84 12.70
C HIS A 215 5.91 -9.28 11.47
N VAL A 216 5.48 -8.12 10.95
CA VAL A 216 6.15 -7.47 9.82
C VAL A 216 7.52 -6.98 10.26
N LYS A 217 8.55 -7.57 9.68
CA LYS A 217 9.95 -7.18 9.92
C LYS A 217 10.49 -6.44 8.71
N VAL A 218 10.66 -5.14 8.84
CA VAL A 218 11.33 -4.33 7.81
C VAL A 218 12.79 -4.18 8.20
N LYS A 219 13.69 -4.74 7.40
CA LYS A 219 15.14 -4.52 7.59
C LYS A 219 15.49 -3.13 7.10
N ALA A 220 15.75 -2.22 8.03
CA ALA A 220 16.45 -0.99 7.69
C ALA A 220 17.81 -1.36 7.09
N LYS A 221 18.13 -0.79 5.93
CA LYS A 221 19.53 -0.66 5.58
C LYS A 221 20.07 0.49 6.44
N ASP A 222 21.27 0.32 6.98
CA ASP A 222 22.04 1.41 7.58
C ASP A 222 22.46 2.38 6.46
N GLU A 223 21.49 3.08 5.89
CA GLU A 223 21.73 4.17 4.96
C GLU A 223 21.83 5.43 5.79
N GLU A 224 22.98 6.12 5.69
CA GLU A 224 23.13 7.44 6.24
C GLU A 224 22.03 8.35 5.66
N PHE A 225 21.13 8.77 6.54
CA PHE A 225 20.07 9.72 6.23
C PHE A 225 20.70 11.04 5.80
N LYS A 226 20.91 11.23 4.49
CA LYS A 226 21.33 12.52 3.96
C LYS A 226 20.30 13.58 4.35
N SER A 227 20.78 14.73 4.83
CA SER A 227 19.91 15.87 5.16
C SER A 227 19.11 16.28 3.92
N PRO A 228 17.86 16.72 4.07
CA PRO A 228 17.08 17.23 2.96
C PRO A 228 17.86 18.30 2.21
N GLU A 229 18.03 18.14 0.89
CA GLU A 229 18.67 19.13 0.05
C GLU A 229 17.85 20.42 0.10
N ARG A 230 18.47 21.52 0.55
CA ARG A 230 17.83 22.84 0.58
C ARG A 230 17.76 23.39 -0.84
N PHE A 231 16.60 23.27 -1.49
CA PHE A 231 16.35 23.95 -2.77
C PHE A 231 16.07 25.43 -2.55
N PHE A 232 16.53 26.27 -3.49
CA PHE A 232 16.45 27.74 -3.42
C PHE A 232 15.04 28.27 -3.08
N ASN A 233 14.98 29.25 -2.17
CA ASN A 233 13.74 29.91 -1.71
C ASN A 233 12.94 30.60 -2.83
N PHE A 234 13.57 30.96 -3.96
CA PHE A 234 12.90 31.62 -5.09
C PHE A 234 11.80 30.75 -5.74
N LEU A 235 11.90 29.43 -5.64
CA LEU A 235 10.92 28.52 -6.23
C LEU A 235 9.58 28.48 -5.47
N ILE A 236 9.51 29.03 -4.25
CA ILE A 236 8.29 29.01 -3.43
C ILE A 236 7.15 29.78 -4.13
N THR A 237 7.44 30.91 -4.77
CA THR A 237 6.43 31.66 -5.52
C THR A 237 5.92 30.88 -6.74
N PHE A 238 6.81 30.15 -7.42
CA PHE A 238 6.44 29.30 -8.54
C PHE A 238 5.61 28.09 -8.10
N GLU A 239 5.97 27.47 -6.98
CA GLU A 239 5.20 26.39 -6.36
C GLU A 239 3.74 26.83 -6.13
N TYR A 240 3.54 28.00 -5.49
CA TYR A 240 2.22 28.53 -5.21
C TYR A 240 1.42 28.87 -6.47
N LEU A 241 2.07 29.44 -7.49
CA LEU A 241 1.42 29.71 -8.78
C LEU A 241 1.01 28.41 -9.48
N LEU A 242 1.91 27.41 -9.53
CA LEU A 242 1.64 26.11 -10.13
C LEU A 242 0.54 25.36 -9.39
N MET A 243 0.50 25.44 -8.07
CA MET A 243 -0.61 24.91 -7.27
C MET A 243 -1.93 25.49 -7.76
N LYS A 244 -2.06 26.81 -7.84
CA LYS A 244 -3.30 27.47 -8.30
C LYS A 244 -3.70 27.03 -9.71
N LEU A 245 -2.74 26.97 -10.64
CA LEU A 245 -3.00 26.56 -12.01
C LEU A 245 -3.45 25.09 -12.10
N GLN A 246 -2.81 24.20 -11.35
CA GLN A 246 -3.17 22.78 -11.32
C GLN A 246 -4.53 22.56 -10.66
N LEU A 247 -4.81 23.21 -9.54
CA LEU A 247 -6.13 23.17 -8.89
C LEU A 247 -7.23 23.68 -9.83
N TRP A 248 -7.00 24.81 -10.51
CA TRP A 248 -7.94 25.34 -11.51
C TRP A 248 -8.17 24.37 -12.67
N TYR A 249 -7.13 23.69 -13.16
CA TYR A 249 -7.28 22.67 -14.20
C TYR A 249 -8.06 21.45 -13.69
N MET A 250 -7.81 21.04 -12.45
CA MET A 250 -8.40 19.85 -11.83
C MET A 250 -9.84 20.08 -11.35
N GLN A 251 -10.27 21.32 -11.07
CA GLN A 251 -11.57 21.64 -10.45
C GLN A 251 -12.79 20.97 -11.08
N LYS A 252 -12.76 20.66 -12.39
CA LYS A 252 -13.86 19.99 -13.11
C LYS A 252 -13.86 18.46 -12.97
N ARG A 253 -12.85 17.90 -12.31
CA ARG A 253 -12.56 16.47 -12.18
C ARG A 253 -12.35 16.02 -10.73
N ILE A 254 -12.23 16.96 -9.80
CA ILE A 254 -12.10 16.70 -8.36
C ILE A 254 -13.47 16.23 -7.86
N THR A 255 -13.56 14.96 -7.44
CA THR A 255 -14.73 14.42 -6.74
C THR A 255 -14.45 14.32 -5.25
N ASN A 256 -13.56 13.41 -4.85
CA ASN A 256 -13.28 13.06 -3.45
C ASN A 256 -11.80 13.24 -3.08
N GLU A 257 -11.06 14.06 -3.84
CA GLU A 257 -9.63 14.26 -3.66
C GLU A 257 -9.35 15.10 -2.41
N ILE A 258 -8.36 14.69 -1.62
CA ILE A 258 -7.82 15.56 -0.58
C ILE A 258 -6.62 16.27 -1.15
N THR A 259 -6.75 17.59 -1.29
CA THR A 259 -5.70 18.46 -1.80
C THR A 259 -5.41 19.54 -0.76
N THR A 260 -4.29 19.36 -0.06
CA THR A 260 -3.68 20.37 0.82
C THR A 260 -2.38 20.85 0.18
N ASP A 261 -1.71 21.82 0.80
CA ASP A 261 -0.37 22.25 0.41
C ASP A 261 0.68 21.13 0.53
N ARG A 262 0.46 20.15 1.42
CA ARG A 262 1.44 19.10 1.78
C ARG A 262 0.98 17.66 1.52
N LEU A 263 -0.22 17.48 0.99
CA LEU A 263 -0.77 16.18 0.63
C LEU A 263 -1.76 16.32 -0.52
N ILE A 264 -1.54 15.55 -1.59
CA ILE A 264 -2.53 15.28 -2.62
C ILE A 264 -2.85 13.79 -2.56
N HIS A 265 -4.11 13.43 -2.35
CA HIS A 265 -4.59 12.06 -2.39
C HIS A 265 -5.84 11.97 -3.27
N PHE A 266 -5.68 11.35 -4.43
CA PHE A 266 -6.72 11.07 -5.40
C PHE A 266 -7.55 9.85 -4.98
N ARG A 267 -8.54 10.04 -4.09
CA ARG A 267 -9.47 8.97 -3.66
C ARG A 267 -10.68 8.85 -4.57
N ARG A 268 -10.47 8.44 -5.83
CA ARG A 268 -11.59 8.34 -6.80
C ARG A 268 -12.63 7.33 -6.35
N ASP A 269 -12.20 6.15 -5.95
CA ASP A 269 -13.03 5.05 -5.48
C ASP A 269 -12.62 4.71 -4.04
N ASP A 270 -13.15 5.46 -3.06
CA ASP A 270 -12.87 5.16 -1.65
C ASP A 270 -13.61 3.89 -1.21
N HIS A 271 -12.95 2.75 -1.40
CA HIS A 271 -13.45 1.44 -1.00
C HIS A 271 -13.28 1.13 0.49
N SER A 272 -12.68 2.03 1.28
CA SER A 272 -12.33 1.77 2.68
C SER A 272 -13.53 1.32 3.50
N SER A 273 -14.67 2.01 3.35
CA SER A 273 -15.90 1.65 4.08
C SER A 273 -16.41 0.26 3.69
N TRP A 274 -16.43 -0.06 2.39
CA TRP A 274 -16.89 -1.37 1.92
C TRP A 274 -15.95 -2.50 2.37
N ILE A 275 -14.63 -2.27 2.32
CA ILE A 275 -13.62 -3.24 2.79
C ILE A 275 -13.83 -3.53 4.28
N LEU A 276 -13.96 -2.49 5.11
CA LEU A 276 -14.14 -2.65 6.55
C LEU A 276 -15.48 -3.33 6.89
N THR A 277 -16.58 -2.95 6.24
CA THR A 277 -17.88 -3.62 6.43
C THR A 277 -17.82 -5.09 6.00
N SER A 278 -17.23 -5.40 4.85
CA SER A 278 -17.09 -6.78 4.38
C SER A 278 -16.22 -7.61 5.32
N TYR A 279 -15.18 -6.99 5.87
CA TYR A 279 -14.32 -7.63 6.85
C TYR A 279 -15.07 -7.94 8.16
N GLU A 280 -15.81 -6.96 8.72
CA GLU A 280 -16.63 -7.15 9.91
C GLU A 280 -17.72 -8.23 9.72
N GLU A 281 -18.36 -8.28 8.56
CA GLU A 281 -19.30 -9.35 8.23
C GLU A 281 -18.63 -10.73 8.19
N GLY A 282 -17.42 -10.80 7.64
CA GLY A 282 -16.59 -12.01 7.64
C GLY A 282 -16.25 -12.49 9.05
N LEU A 283 -15.88 -11.57 9.94
CA LEU A 283 -15.59 -11.88 11.35
C LEU A 283 -16.81 -12.43 12.08
N LYS A 284 -17.98 -11.79 11.91
CA LYS A 284 -19.25 -12.26 12.50
C LYS A 284 -19.61 -13.68 12.07
N ARG A 285 -19.40 -14.04 10.79
CA ARG A 285 -19.65 -15.40 10.28
C ARG A 285 -18.71 -16.44 10.90
N LEU A 286 -17.50 -16.04 11.28
CA LEU A 286 -16.51 -16.91 11.91
C LEU A 286 -16.64 -16.97 13.44
N GLY A 287 -17.54 -16.18 14.04
CA GLY A 287 -17.69 -16.07 15.49
C GLY A 287 -16.45 -15.49 16.17
N VAL A 288 -15.79 -14.53 15.51
CA VAL A 288 -14.60 -13.85 16.03
C VAL A 288 -14.94 -12.38 16.25
N ASP A 289 -14.69 -11.89 17.47
CA ASP A 289 -14.80 -10.47 17.83
C ASP A 289 -13.52 -9.70 17.49
#